data_AF-A0A2W7AL80-F1
#
_entry.id   AF-A0A2W7AL80-F1
#
_cell.length_a   1.000
_cell.length_b   1.000
_cell.length_c   1.000
_cell.angle_alpha   90.00
_cell.angle_beta   90.00
_cell.angle_gamma   90.00
#
_symmetry.space_group_name_H-M   'P 1'
#
loop_
_entity.id
_entity.type
_entity.pdbx_description
1 polymer ?
#
loop_
_entity_poly.entity_id
_entity_poly.type
_entity_poly.pdbx_seq_one_letter_code
_entity_poly.pdbx_strand_id
1 'polypeptide(L)'
;MKYRIAKAFTKQSAKIKDPKTLAKIRTTIEQISDAATLQDIPSLEPLQGFPNYYRIRFDYRYRRGIYCNGGDVEILKVGSREGFYKEFP
;
A
#
# COMPACT_ATOMS: atom_id res chain seq x y z
N MET A 1 5.05 1.77 12.75
CA MET A 1 5.79 0.49 12.62
C MET A 1 7.01 0.63 11.70
N LYS A 2 7.92 -0.36 11.70
CA LYS A 2 9.01 -0.39 10.70
C LYS A 2 8.46 -0.75 9.33
N TYR A 3 8.92 -0.04 8.30
CA TYR A 3 8.53 -0.32 6.93
C TYR A 3 9.69 -0.22 5.94
N ARG A 4 9.54 -0.90 4.81
CA ARG A 4 10.43 -0.81 3.64
C ARG A 4 9.61 -0.46 2.41
N ILE A 5 10.22 0.24 1.46
CA ILE A 5 9.60 0.60 0.19
C ILE A 5 10.31 -0.16 -0.93
N ALA A 6 9.56 -0.95 -1.69
CA ALA A 6 10.11 -1.66 -2.83
C ALA A 6 10.50 -0.70 -3.96
N LYS A 7 11.58 -1.01 -4.68
CA LYS A 7 12.01 -0.24 -5.85
C LYS A 7 10.91 -0.14 -6.92
N ALA A 8 10.08 -1.18 -7.05
CA ALA A 8 8.93 -1.19 -7.96
C ALA A 8 7.89 -0.13 -7.58
N PHE A 9 7.57 0.02 -6.29
CA PHE A 9 6.67 1.05 -5.77
C PHE A 9 7.19 2.45 -6.10
N THR A 10 8.48 2.71 -5.92
CA THR A 10 9.09 4.02 -6.25
C THR A 10 8.94 4.34 -7.74
N LYS A 11 9.17 3.37 -8.61
CA LYS A 11 8.97 3.54 -10.07
C LYS A 11 7.50 3.78 -10.44
N GLN A 12 6.57 3.16 -9.74
CA GLN A 12 5.13 3.29 -10.00
C GLN A 12 4.59 4.63 -9.52
N SER A 13 4.95 5.03 -8.30
CA SER A 13 4.57 6.32 -7.71
C SER A 13 5.12 7.50 -8.52
N ALA A 14 6.35 7.40 -9.05
CA ALA A 14 6.94 8.41 -9.93
C ALA A 14 6.17 8.62 -11.25
N LYS A 15 5.35 7.65 -11.70
CA LYS A 15 4.50 7.79 -12.91
C LYS A 15 3.20 8.53 -12.64
N ILE A 16 2.80 8.71 -11.37
CA ILE A 16 1.58 9.39 -10.99
C ILE A 16 1.86 10.90 -10.96
N LYS A 17 1.12 11.65 -11.79
CA LYS A 17 1.28 13.12 -11.91
C LYS A 17 0.27 13.92 -11.08
N ASP A 18 -0.82 13.29 -10.65
CA ASP A 18 -1.87 13.97 -9.91
C ASP A 18 -1.40 14.26 -8.46
N PRO A 19 -1.28 15.54 -8.07
CA PRO A 19 -0.75 15.91 -6.75
C PRO A 19 -1.66 15.46 -5.61
N LYS A 20 -2.98 15.41 -5.83
CA LYS A 20 -3.93 14.93 -4.81
C LYS A 20 -3.70 13.46 -4.50
N THR A 21 -3.48 12.65 -5.53
CA THR A 21 -3.18 11.22 -5.40
C THR A 21 -1.82 11.02 -4.71
N LEU A 22 -0.79 11.80 -5.07
CA LEU A 22 0.51 11.75 -4.40
C LEU A 22 0.42 12.13 -2.92
N ALA A 23 -0.40 13.12 -2.57
CA ALA A 23 -0.65 13.49 -1.18
C ALA A 23 -1.30 12.33 -0.40
N LYS A 24 -2.33 11.69 -0.96
CA LYS A 24 -2.96 10.51 -0.32
C LYS A 24 -1.99 9.33 -0.18
N ILE A 25 -1.12 9.12 -1.18
CA ILE A 25 -0.05 8.12 -1.11
C ILE A 25 0.85 8.44 0.08
N ARG A 26 1.32 9.67 0.21
CA ARG A 26 2.16 10.08 1.35
C ARG A 26 1.44 9.85 2.68
N THR A 27 0.22 10.33 2.84
CA THR A 27 -0.58 10.15 4.07
C THR A 27 -0.73 8.68 4.44
N THR A 28 -0.94 7.80 3.45
CA THR A 28 -1.03 6.36 3.72
C THR A 28 0.31 5.76 4.18
N ILE A 29 1.47 6.30 3.73
CA ILE A 29 2.79 5.85 4.23
C ILE A 29 2.97 6.32 5.68
N GLU A 30 2.60 7.56 5.98
CA GLU A 30 2.65 8.12 7.33
C GLU A 30 1.79 7.31 8.30
N GLN A 31 0.55 6.96 7.91
CA GLN A 31 -0.32 6.08 8.70
C GLN A 31 0.28 4.71 9.00
N ILE A 32 0.99 4.10 8.04
CA ILE A 32 1.73 2.84 8.28
C ILE A 32 2.87 3.10 9.28
N SER A 33 3.63 4.18 9.07
CA SER A 33 4.74 4.57 9.96
C SER A 33 4.29 4.80 11.40
N ASP A 34 3.11 5.37 11.61
CA ASP A 34 2.58 5.73 12.93
C ASP A 34 1.81 4.58 13.60
N ALA A 35 1.36 3.59 12.84
CA ALA A 35 0.64 2.43 13.36
C ALA A 35 1.51 1.58 14.31
N ALA A 36 0.95 1.15 15.44
CA ALA A 36 1.60 0.19 16.34
C ALA A 36 1.40 -1.25 15.85
N THR A 37 0.23 -1.54 15.28
CA THR A 37 -0.19 -2.84 14.77
C THR A 37 -0.86 -2.71 13.40
N LEU A 38 -1.03 -3.83 12.67
CA LEU A 38 -1.75 -3.82 11.40
C LEU A 38 -3.20 -3.35 11.51
N GLN A 39 -3.83 -3.57 12.66
CA GLN A 39 -5.23 -3.21 12.90
C GLN A 39 -5.42 -1.69 12.99
N ASP A 40 -4.35 -0.95 13.30
CA ASP A 40 -4.35 0.51 13.37
C ASP A 40 -4.28 1.17 11.99
N ILE A 41 -3.93 0.41 10.94
CA ILE A 41 -3.81 0.94 9.57
C ILE A 41 -5.21 1.09 8.97
N PRO A 42 -5.67 2.31 8.65
CA PRO A 42 -7.01 2.52 8.14
C PRO A 42 -7.23 1.85 6.78
N SER A 43 -8.43 1.30 6.57
CA SER A 43 -8.85 0.69 5.29
C SER A 43 -7.93 -0.44 4.78
N LEU A 44 -7.22 -1.09 5.71
CA LEU A 44 -6.42 -2.29 5.43
C LEU A 44 -7.34 -3.52 5.37
N GLU A 45 -7.24 -4.28 4.29
CA GLU A 45 -7.98 -5.54 4.12
C GLU A 45 -7.01 -6.65 3.69
N PRO A 46 -7.08 -7.86 4.30
CA PRO A 46 -6.29 -9.00 3.84
C PRO A 46 -6.71 -9.42 2.43
N LEU A 47 -5.76 -9.95 1.65
CA LEU A 47 -6.03 -10.52 0.34
C LEU A 47 -6.34 -12.01 0.47
N GLN A 48 -7.55 -12.40 0.07
CA GLN A 48 -8.02 -13.77 0.17
C GLN A 48 -7.14 -14.72 -0.66
N GLY A 49 -6.67 -15.80 -0.03
CA GLY A 49 -5.79 -16.79 -0.67
C GLY A 49 -4.30 -16.43 -0.65
N PHE A 50 -3.92 -15.25 -0.14
CA PHE A 50 -2.53 -14.80 -0.08
C PHE A 50 -2.16 -14.40 1.35
N PRO A 51 -1.62 -15.35 2.15
CA PRO A 51 -1.20 -15.08 3.52
C PRO A 51 -0.23 -13.91 3.58
N ASN A 52 -0.37 -13.06 4.60
CA ASN A 52 0.49 -11.88 4.84
C ASN A 52 0.43 -10.79 3.77
N TYR A 53 -0.40 -10.93 2.73
CA TYR A 53 -0.64 -9.89 1.74
C TYR A 53 -1.92 -9.11 2.06
N TYR A 54 -1.83 -7.80 1.93
CA TYR A 54 -2.93 -6.89 2.24
C TYR A 54 -3.06 -5.81 1.18
N ARG A 55 -4.27 -5.26 1.08
CA ARG A 55 -4.55 -4.06 0.29
C ARG A 55 -4.98 -2.91 1.20
N ILE A 56 -4.60 -1.69 0.82
CA ILE A 56 -5.13 -0.46 1.43
C ILE A 56 -5.93 0.30 0.38
N ARG A 57 -7.17 0.66 0.72
CA ARG A 57 -8.05 1.52 -0.09
C ARG A 57 -7.89 2.98 0.32
N PHE A 58 -6.93 3.70 -0.27
CA PHE A 58 -6.71 5.11 0.02
C PHE A 58 -7.42 6.08 -0.95
N ASP A 59 -7.95 5.57 -2.06
CA ASP A 59 -8.70 6.33 -3.05
C ASP A 59 -9.72 5.43 -3.75
N TYR A 60 -10.74 6.00 -4.40
CA TYR A 60 -11.67 5.22 -5.22
C TYR A 60 -10.96 4.50 -6.37
N ARG A 61 -10.03 5.18 -7.05
CA ARG A 61 -9.35 4.73 -8.26
C ARG A 61 -8.06 3.96 -8.00
N TYR A 62 -7.46 4.10 -6.83
CA TYR A 62 -6.14 3.53 -6.54
C TYR A 62 -6.15 2.54 -5.37
N ARG A 63 -5.21 1.60 -5.41
CA ARG A 63 -4.96 0.63 -4.35
C ARG A 63 -3.46 0.59 -4.05
N ARG A 64 -3.16 0.30 -2.79
CA ARG A 64 -1.80 0.00 -2.34
C ARG A 64 -1.73 -1.45 -1.88
N GLY A 65 -0.62 -2.09 -2.21
CA GLY A 65 -0.32 -3.45 -1.83
C GLY A 65 0.83 -3.47 -0.83
N ILE A 66 0.62 -4.15 0.28
CA ILE A 66 1.66 -4.37 1.29
C ILE A 66 1.78 -5.86 1.62
N TYR A 67 2.98 -6.24 2.05
CA TYR A 67 3.25 -7.52 2.67
C TYR A 67 3.65 -7.27 4.13
N CYS A 68 3.15 -8.07 5.07
CA CYS A 68 3.52 -7.95 6.48
C CYS A 68 3.99 -9.29 7.04
N ASN A 69 5.21 -9.33 7.57
CA ASN A 69 5.76 -10.51 8.22
C ASN A 69 6.36 -10.14 9.56
N GLY A 70 5.88 -10.76 10.65
CA GLY A 70 6.41 -10.51 12.00
C GLY A 70 6.36 -9.04 12.46
N GLY A 71 5.47 -8.22 11.90
CA GLY A 71 5.33 -6.79 12.22
C GLY A 71 6.14 -5.85 11.33
N ASP A 72 7.02 -6.37 10.47
CA ASP A 72 7.69 -5.58 9.43
C ASP A 72 6.79 -5.49 8.19
N VAL A 73 6.57 -4.26 7.71
CA VAL A 73 5.76 -4.00 6.51
C VAL A 73 6.63 -3.68 5.30
N GLU A 74 6.35 -4.35 4.19
CA GLU A 74 6.92 -3.99 2.90
C GLU A 74 5.85 -3.38 1.99
N ILE A 75 6.10 -2.17 1.52
CA ILE A 75 5.21 -1.44 0.60
C ILE A 75 5.63 -1.79 -0.82
N LEU A 76 4.83 -2.63 -1.48
CA LEU A 76 5.19 -3.31 -2.72
C LEU A 76 4.62 -2.64 -3.97
N LYS A 77 3.34 -2.22 -3.90
CA LYS A 77 2.57 -1.83 -5.08
C LYS A 77 1.76 -0.56 -4.85
N VAL A 78 1.74 0.30 -5.86
CA VAL A 78 0.66 1.29 -6.04
C VAL A 78 0.16 1.22 -7.48
N GLY A 79 -1.16 1.25 -7.67
CA GLY A 79 -1.75 1.14 -8.99
C GLY A 79 -3.23 1.47 -9.01
N SER A 80 -3.78 1.64 -10.21
CA SER A 80 -5.22 1.78 -10.40
C SER A 80 -5.96 0.53 -9.95
N ARG A 81 -7.24 0.63 -9.61
CA ARG A 81 -8.09 -0.50 -9.21
C ARG A 81 -8.03 -1.66 -10.20
N GLU A 82 -8.03 -1.35 -11.50
CA GLU A 82 -8.00 -2.34 -12.59
C GLU A 82 -6.63 -2.97 -12.78
N GLY A 83 -5.55 -2.17 -12.68
CA GLY A 83 -4.18 -2.67 -12.84
C GLY A 83 -3.68 -3.42 -11.61
N PHE A 84 -4.15 -3.05 -10.42
CA PHE A 84 -3.69 -3.59 -9.15
C PHE A 84 -3.82 -5.12 -9.11
N TYR A 85 -4.99 -5.66 -9.40
CA TYR A 85 -5.25 -7.10 -9.30
C TYR A 85 -4.63 -7.94 -10.42
N LYS A 86 -4.16 -7.30 -11.51
CA LYS A 86 -3.42 -8.00 -12.57
C LYS A 86 -1.97 -8.28 -12.18
N GLU A 87 -1.46 -7.54 -11.20
CA GLU A 87 -0.04 -7.51 -10.84
C GLU A 87 0.19 -7.68 -9.33
N PHE A 88 -0.88 -7.87 -8.53
CA PHE A 88 -0.83 -7.93 -7.06
C PHE A 88 -2.09 -8.62 -6.46
N PRO A 89 -1.98 -9.46 -5.41
CA PRO A 89 -0.74 -9.91 -4.77
C PRO A 89 0.08 -10.81 -5.70
#